data_AF-A0AAP3V8S7-F1
#
_entry.id   AF-A0AAP3V8S7-F1
#
_cell.length_a   1.000
_cell.length_b   1.000
_cell.length_c   1.000
_cell.angle_alpha   90.00
_cell.angle_beta   90.00
_cell.angle_gamma   90.00
#
_symmetry.space_group_name_H-M   'P 1'
#
loop_
_entity.id
_entity.type
_entity.pdbx_description
1 polymer ?
#
loop_
_entity_poly.entity_id
_entity_poly.type
_entity_poly.pdbx_seq_one_letter_code
_entity_poly.pdbx_strand_id
1 'polypeptide(L)'
;MAMIELRKEVETAALAELNRANAKFPLFASTHEGYAVTLEEVEEAQEAMDNVKSSMGVLWDRVRGREIAPFLEKETSPTAIYNQAIDAACEMVQVAAMLLKYEMSQAEAGHQAMDNSGMETGKVG
;
A
#
# COMPACT_ATOMS: atom_id res chain seq x y z
N MET A 1 -19.39 11.19 10.12
CA MET A 1 -19.41 12.02 8.90
C MET A 1 -17.99 12.23 8.37
N ALA A 2 -17.04 12.80 9.13
CA ALA A 2 -15.66 13.02 8.64
C ALA A 2 -14.94 11.76 8.14
N MET A 3 -15.00 10.64 8.89
CA MET A 3 -14.38 9.37 8.46
C MET A 3 -15.04 8.75 7.22
N ILE A 4 -16.30 9.07 6.91
CA ILE A 4 -16.98 8.53 5.73
C ILE A 4 -16.44 9.21 4.47
N GLU A 5 -16.30 10.54 4.48
CA GLU A 5 -15.74 11.27 3.34
C GLU A 5 -14.25 10.97 3.16
N LEU A 6 -13.48 10.96 4.26
CA LEU A 6 -12.05 10.58 4.20
C LEU A 6 -11.87 9.17 3.64
N ARG A 7 -12.70 8.20 4.05
CA ARG A 7 -12.64 6.84 3.49
C ARG A 7 -12.86 6.82 1.97
N LYS A 8 -13.82 7.59 1.45
CA LYS A 8 -14.06 7.69 0.00
C LYS A 8 -12.87 8.29 -0.75
N GLU A 9 -12.23 9.31 -0.17
CA GLU A 9 -11.01 9.91 -0.74
C GLU A 9 -9.86 8.89 -0.78
N VAL A 10 -9.70 8.10 0.29
CA VAL A 10 -8.69 7.02 0.36
C VAL A 10 -9.00 5.90 -0.63
N GLU A 11 -10.27 5.48 -0.76
CA GLU A 11 -10.68 4.49 -1.76
C GLU A 11 -10.42 5.00 -3.19
N THR A 12 -10.68 6.28 -3.45
CA THR A 12 -10.38 6.92 -4.74
C THR A 12 -8.87 6.94 -5.01
N ALA A 13 -8.06 7.24 -3.99
CA ALA A 13 -6.61 7.22 -4.10
C ALA A 13 -6.07 5.81 -4.38
N ALA A 14 -6.62 4.78 -3.74
CA ALA A 14 -6.24 3.38 -3.98
C ALA A 14 -6.58 2.91 -5.40
N LEU A 15 -7.75 3.30 -5.93
CA LEU A 15 -8.10 3.02 -7.32
C LEU A 15 -7.18 3.76 -8.30
N ALA A 16 -6.80 5.00 -7.99
CA ALA A 16 -5.84 5.74 -8.79
C ALA A 16 -4.44 5.11 -8.77
N GLU A 17 -4.00 4.58 -7.63
CA GLU A 17 -2.73 3.85 -7.50
C GLU A 17 -2.76 2.52 -8.25
N LEU A 18 -3.84 1.74 -8.13
CA LEU A 18 -4.04 0.53 -8.92
C LEU A 18 -3.89 0.80 -10.42
N ASN A 19 -4.47 1.89 -10.91
CA ASN A 19 -4.35 2.29 -12.32
C ASN A 19 -2.90 2.66 -12.68
N ARG A 20 -2.17 3.36 -11.81
CA ARG A 20 -0.74 3.66 -12.01
C ARG A 20 0.10 2.39 -12.06
N ALA A 21 -0.12 1.46 -11.13
CA ALA A 21 0.58 0.18 -11.09
C ALA A 21 0.29 -0.68 -12.32
N ASN A 22 -0.96 -0.71 -12.81
CA ASN A 22 -1.35 -1.45 -14.02
C ASN A 22 -0.86 -0.79 -15.32
N ALA A 23 -0.67 0.53 -15.33
CA ALA A 23 -0.06 1.20 -16.48
C ALA A 23 1.44 0.90 -16.60
N LYS A 24 2.11 0.60 -15.48
CA LYS A 24 3.56 0.36 -15.43
C LYS A 24 3.92 -1.13 -15.52
N PHE A 25 3.10 -2.01 -14.94
CA PHE A 25 3.37 -3.44 -14.84
C PHE A 25 2.12 -4.26 -15.17
N PRO A 26 2.26 -5.44 -15.80
CA PRO A 26 1.14 -6.34 -16.05
C PRO A 26 0.49 -6.81 -14.73
N LEU A 27 -0.64 -7.51 -14.84
CA LEU A 27 -1.20 -8.27 -13.72
C LEU A 27 -0.19 -9.30 -13.21
N PHE A 28 -0.30 -9.68 -11.95
CA PHE A 28 0.62 -10.65 -11.34
C PHE A 28 0.50 -12.00 -12.04
N ALA A 29 1.63 -12.60 -12.39
CA ALA A 29 1.70 -13.88 -13.07
C ALA A 29 1.38 -15.07 -12.16
N SER A 30 1.43 -14.87 -10.83
CA SER A 30 1.14 -15.93 -9.86
C SER A 30 0.66 -15.40 -8.51
N THR A 31 0.08 -16.30 -7.71
CA THR A 31 -0.26 -16.05 -6.30
C THR A 31 0.96 -15.70 -5.44
N HIS A 32 2.12 -16.29 -5.75
CA HIS A 32 3.37 -16.00 -5.03
C HIS A 32 3.85 -14.57 -5.30
N GLU A 33 3.80 -14.13 -6.57
CA GLU A 33 4.16 -12.76 -6.95
C GLU A 33 3.19 -11.75 -6.32
N GLY A 34 1.88 -11.98 -6.43
CA GLY A 34 0.89 -11.08 -5.83
C GLY A 34 1.04 -10.98 -4.31
N TYR A 35 1.37 -12.07 -3.63
CA TYR A 35 1.65 -12.05 -2.20
C TYR A 35 2.93 -11.30 -1.87
N ALA A 36 4.03 -11.59 -2.58
CA ALA A 36 5.32 -10.97 -2.33
C ALA A 36 5.29 -9.45 -2.53
N VAL A 37 4.70 -8.98 -3.63
CA VAL A 37 4.57 -7.53 -3.90
C VAL A 37 3.66 -6.87 -2.87
N THR A 38 2.54 -7.50 -2.50
CA THR A 38 1.67 -6.93 -1.46
C THR A 38 2.36 -6.89 -0.09
N LEU A 39 3.19 -7.90 0.22
CA LEU A 39 3.95 -7.95 1.47
C LEU A 39 5.00 -6.82 1.53
N GLU A 40 5.70 -6.54 0.44
CA GLU A 40 6.65 -5.43 0.34
C GLU A 40 6.01 -4.10 0.74
N GLU A 41 4.85 -3.76 0.18
CA GLU A 41 4.10 -2.54 0.52
C GLU A 41 3.63 -2.53 2.00
N VAL A 42 3.31 -3.69 2.57
CA VAL A 42 2.97 -3.80 4.00
C VAL A 42 4.19 -3.54 4.89
N GLU A 43 5.36 -4.04 4.50
CA GLU A 43 6.61 -3.82 5.22
C GLU A 43 7.05 -2.35 5.14
N GLU A 44 6.93 -1.71 3.97
CA GLU A 44 7.18 -0.27 3.79
C GLU A 44 6.23 0.59 4.63
N ALA A 45 4.93 0.25 4.66
CA ALA A 45 3.98 0.93 5.52
C ALA A 45 4.29 0.78 7.01
N GLN A 46 4.77 -0.39 7.42
CA GLN A 46 5.17 -0.64 8.81
C GLN A 46 6.40 0.19 9.18
N GLU A 47 7.40 0.27 8.30
CA GLU A 47 8.59 1.12 8.48
C GLU A 47 8.19 2.61 8.57
N ALA A 48 7.34 3.09 7.66
CA ALA A 48 6.85 4.46 7.67
C ALA A 48 6.08 4.78 8.96
N MET A 49 5.24 3.86 9.45
CA MET A 49 4.52 4.03 10.71
C MET A 49 5.47 4.05 11.92
N ASP A 50 6.54 3.25 11.91
CA ASP A 50 7.52 3.24 12.99
C ASP A 50 8.38 4.52 13.00
N ASN A 51 8.61 5.15 11.84
CA ASN A 51 9.18 6.49 11.76
C ASN A 51 8.28 7.53 12.43
N VAL A 52 6.96 7.51 12.16
CA VAL A 52 5.98 8.39 12.82
C VAL A 52 6.02 8.21 14.33
N LYS A 53 5.97 6.96 14.82
CA LYS A 53 6.00 6.66 16.26
C LYS A 53 7.29 7.16 16.92
N SER A 54 8.43 6.91 16.29
CA SER A 54 9.74 7.31 16.81
C SER A 54 9.84 8.82 16.92
N SER A 55 9.48 9.55 15.87
CA SER A 55 9.49 11.01 15.84
C SER A 55 8.48 11.63 16.84
N MET A 56 7.30 11.03 16.99
CA MET A 56 6.33 11.42 18.02
C MET A 56 6.88 11.22 19.44
N GLY A 57 7.66 10.17 19.67
CA GLY A 57 8.37 9.94 20.93
C GLY A 57 9.34 11.08 21.26
N VAL A 58 10.15 11.50 20.29
CA VAL A 58 11.08 12.63 20.45
C VAL A 58 10.33 13.95 20.65
N LEU A 59 9.28 14.20 19.87
CA LEU A 59 8.43 15.38 20.05
C LEU A 59 7.84 15.42 21.46
N TRP A 60 7.42 14.27 21.99
CA TRP A 60 6.90 14.16 23.35
C TRP A 60 7.96 14.45 24.43
N ASP A 61 9.21 14.00 24.24
CA ASP A 61 10.31 14.36 25.13
C ASP A 61 10.55 15.87 25.17
N ARG A 62 10.50 16.53 24.01
CA ARG A 62 10.58 17.99 23.90
C ARG A 62 9.41 18.70 24.62
N VAL A 63 8.18 18.22 24.45
CA VAL A 63 7.00 18.75 25.16
C VAL A 63 7.16 18.66 26.68
N ARG A 64 7.84 17.62 27.17
CA ARG A 64 8.15 17.43 28.60
C ARG A 64 9.39 18.19 29.08
N GLY A 65 9.98 19.04 28.23
CA GLY A 65 11.17 19.84 28.57
C GLY A 65 12.46 19.03 28.70
N ARG A 66 12.52 17.81 28.14
CA ARG A 66 13.76 17.04 28.07
C ARG A 66 14.65 17.58 26.96
N GLU A 67 15.95 17.55 27.20
CA GLU A 67 16.94 17.84 26.17
C GLU A 67 16.88 16.76 25.07
N ILE A 68 16.81 17.20 23.82
CA ILE A 68 16.87 16.34 22.64
C ILE A 68 18.14 16.65 21.88
N ALA A 69 18.69 15.66 21.16
CA ALA A 69 19.87 15.91 20.35
C ALA A 69 19.56 16.92 19.23
N PRO A 70 20.40 17.96 18.99
CA PRO A 70 20.09 19.01 18.02
C PRO A 70 19.82 18.52 16.60
N PHE A 71 20.44 17.40 16.20
CA PHE A 71 20.23 16.82 14.86
C PHE A 71 18.80 16.26 14.66
N LEU A 72 18.08 15.95 15.75
CA LEU A 72 16.71 15.45 15.68
C LEU A 72 15.67 16.56 15.51
N GLU A 73 16.00 17.81 15.85
CA GLU A 73 15.01 18.90 15.94
C GLU A 73 14.20 19.12 14.66
N LYS A 74 14.87 19.01 13.50
CA LYS A 74 14.23 19.22 12.19
C LYS A 74 13.35 18.03 11.81
N GLU A 75 13.88 16.81 12.00
CA GLU A 75 13.27 15.55 11.58
C GLU A 75 12.08 15.15 12.47
N THR A 76 12.03 15.65 13.71
CA THR A 76 10.94 15.37 14.65
C THR A 76 10.08 16.61 14.92
N SER A 77 10.10 17.59 14.02
CA SER A 77 9.18 18.73 14.04
C SER A 77 7.77 18.29 13.66
N PRO A 78 6.70 19.00 14.10
CA PRO A 78 5.33 18.63 13.71
C PRO A 78 5.11 18.55 12.20
N THR A 79 5.77 19.42 11.41
CA THR A 79 5.69 19.38 9.94
C THR A 79 6.42 18.18 9.35
N ALA A 80 7.56 17.77 9.91
CA ALA A 80 8.25 16.57 9.48
C ALA A 80 7.43 15.30 9.81
N ILE A 81 6.84 15.25 11.00
CA ILE A 81 5.95 14.15 11.41
C ILE A 81 4.69 14.11 10.55
N TYR A 82 4.14 15.26 10.16
CA TYR A 82 3.04 15.33 9.20
C TYR A 82 3.41 14.66 7.88
N ASN A 83 4.59 14.95 7.32
CA ASN A 83 5.03 14.30 6.08
C ASN A 83 5.21 12.78 6.27
N GLN A 84 5.84 12.34 7.36
CA GLN A 84 5.96 10.91 7.68
C GLN A 84 4.59 10.22 7.79
N ALA A 85 3.59 10.91 8.34
CA ALA A 85 2.23 10.38 8.44
C ALA A 85 1.52 10.32 7.08
N ILE A 86 1.81 11.27 6.17
CA ILE A 86 1.36 11.19 4.78
C ILE A 86 2.03 10.02 4.06
N ASP A 87 3.35 9.84 4.22
CA ASP A 87 4.08 8.73 3.62
C ASP A 87 3.49 7.37 4.09
N ALA A 88 3.29 7.19 5.40
CA ALA A 88 2.65 5.98 5.93
C ALA A 88 1.22 5.74 5.39
N ALA A 89 0.46 6.82 5.13
CA ALA A 89 -0.86 6.71 4.50
C ALA A 89 -0.76 6.32 3.02
N CYS A 90 0.24 6.83 2.29
CA CYS A 90 0.50 6.44 0.90
C CYS A 90 0.83 4.95 0.80
N GLU A 91 1.72 4.43 1.65
CA GLU A 91 2.07 2.99 1.61
C GLU A 91 0.85 2.11 1.89
N MET A 92 -0.05 2.52 2.80
CA MET A 92 -1.31 1.79 3.01
C MET A 92 -2.29 1.89 1.84
N VAL A 93 -2.28 3.00 1.11
CA VAL A 93 -3.01 3.13 -0.15
C VAL A 93 -2.44 2.20 -1.22
N GLN A 94 -1.11 2.06 -1.30
CA GLN A 94 -0.46 1.08 -2.18
C GLN A 94 -0.80 -0.36 -1.80
N VAL A 95 -0.81 -0.71 -0.51
CA VAL A 95 -1.31 -2.03 -0.04
C VAL A 95 -2.73 -2.28 -0.51
N ALA A 96 -3.64 -1.32 -0.33
CA ALA A 96 -5.02 -1.45 -0.80
C ALA A 96 -5.09 -1.64 -2.33
N ALA A 97 -4.25 -0.93 -3.09
CA ALA A 97 -4.15 -1.08 -4.53
C ALA A 97 -3.60 -2.45 -4.95
N MET A 98 -2.55 -2.95 -4.29
CA MET A 98 -1.92 -4.23 -4.61
C MET A 98 -2.84 -5.41 -4.29
N LEU A 99 -3.65 -5.32 -3.23
CA LEU A 99 -4.69 -6.30 -2.94
C LEU A 99 -5.76 -6.37 -4.04
N LEU A 100 -6.23 -5.21 -4.54
CA LEU A 100 -7.16 -5.20 -5.68
C LEU A 100 -6.51 -5.74 -6.95
N LYS A 101 -5.24 -5.39 -7.21
CA LYS A 101 -4.48 -5.94 -8.34
C LYS A 101 -4.33 -7.46 -8.23
N TYR A 102 -4.13 -7.99 -7.03
CA TYR A 102 -4.08 -9.41 -6.76
C TYR A 102 -5.42 -10.06 -7.15
N GLU A 103 -6.54 -9.60 -6.63
CA GLU A 103 -7.87 -10.14 -6.97
C GLU A 103 -8.13 -10.11 -8.49
N MET A 104 -7.79 -9.01 -9.17
CA MET A 104 -7.89 -8.91 -10.63
C MET A 104 -7.04 -9.98 -11.35
N SER A 105 -5.83 -10.23 -10.85
CA SER A 105 -4.91 -11.23 -11.41
C SER A 105 -5.45 -12.65 -11.26
N GLN A 106 -6.11 -12.97 -10.14
CA GLN A 106 -6.74 -14.28 -9.93
C GLN A 106 -7.95 -14.48 -10.82
N ALA A 107 -8.78 -13.45 -10.99
CA ALA A 107 -9.93 -13.51 -11.89
C ALA A 107 -9.51 -13.76 -13.35
N GLU A 108 -8.46 -13.08 -13.82
CA GLU A 108 -7.91 -13.28 -15.17
C GLU A 108 -7.37 -14.69 -15.38
N ALA A 109 -6.59 -15.21 -14.42
CA ALA A 109 -6.08 -16.58 -14.47
C ALA A 109 -7.22 -17.63 -14.49
N GLY A 110 -8.31 -17.38 -13.76
CA GLY A 110 -9.50 -18.22 -13.76
C GLY A 110 -10.22 -18.25 -15.12
N HIS A 111 -10.39 -17.09 -15.77
CA HIS A 111 -10.98 -17.02 -17.11
C HIS A 111 -10.14 -17.77 -18.15
N GLN A 112 -8.81 -17.56 -18.14
CA GLN A 112 -7.90 -18.25 -19.05
C GLN A 112 -7.94 -19.77 -18.89
N ALA A 113 -8.06 -20.27 -17.66
CA ALA A 113 -8.21 -21.71 -17.39
C ALA A 113 -9.52 -22.27 -17.97
N MET A 114 -10.63 -21.52 -17.86
CA MET A 114 -11.92 -21.92 -18.43
C MET A 114 -11.88 -21.95 -19.96
N ASP A 115 -11.35 -20.92 -20.61
CA ASP A 115 -11.25 -20.85 -22.07
C ASP A 115 -10.40 -21.99 -22.64
N ASN A 116 -9.30 -22.33 -21.98
CA ASN A 116 -8.42 -23.40 -22.42
C ASN A 116 -9.08 -24.79 -22.25
N SER A 117 -9.85 -25.00 -21.18
CA SER A 117 -10.61 -26.25 -20.97
C SER A 117 -11.75 -26.45 -21.99
N GLY A 118 -12.35 -25.35 -22.49
CA GLY A 118 -13.36 -25.38 -23.54
C GLY A 118 -12.81 -25.82 -24.90
N MET A 119 -11.53 -25.54 -25.19
CA MET A 119 -10.88 -25.95 -26.44
C MET A 119 -10.52 -27.44 -26.49
N GLU A 120 -10.20 -28.07 -25.35
CA GLU A 120 -9.78 -29.49 -25.33
C GLU A 120 -10.93 -30.48 -25.59
N THR A 121 -12.18 -30.08 -25.33
CA THR A 121 -13.36 -30.96 -25.54
C THR A 121 -13.80 -31.07 -27.02
N GLY A 122 -13.18 -30.32 -27.94
CA GLY A 122 -13.53 -30.30 -29.37
C GLY A 122 -12.77 -31.28 -30.27
N LYS A 123 -11.89 -32.14 -29.73
CA LYS A 123 -11.14 -33.14 -30.51
C LYS A 123 -11.37 -34.56 -29.98
N VAL A 124 -12.54 -35.11 -30.25
CA VAL A 124 -12.70 -36.57 -30.38
C VAL A 124 -13.48 -36.81 -31.67
N GLY A 125 -12.73 -37.18 -32.71
CA GLY A 125 -13.29 -37.79 -33.92
C GLY A 125 -13.61 -39.26 -33.70
#